data_AF-A0A1Y1YE24-F1
#
_entry.id   AF-A0A1Y1YE24-F1
#
_cell.length_a   1.000
_cell.length_b   1.000
_cell.length_c   1.000
_cell.angle_alpha   90.00
_cell.angle_beta   90.00
_cell.angle_gamma   90.00
#
_symmetry.space_group_name_H-M   'P 1'
#
loop_
_entity.id
_entity.type
_entity.pdbx_description
1 polymer ?
#
loop_
_entity_poly.entity_id
_entity_poly.type
_entity_poly.pdbx_seq_one_letter_code
_entity_poly.pdbx_strand_id
1 'polypeptide(L)'
;MPRDVSRETMYKLQVEMSKPISDSDEPGFIYVYQTEELGSDGRNVHNFYKIGRTINLPRRLYQWNKGCGKLVKLVESFPSDVSSSTSVPNPQSPYSHRLERLIHIHLADKYKVEPFYCGGCSRYHTEWFMVPCAAHYTVKYPGWTLIREIIQHWLRYVHALQANQGRIGY
;
A
#
# COMPACT_ATOMS: atom_id res chain seq x y z
N MET A 1 7.94 15.29 -3.94
CA MET A 1 6.60 15.37 -4.54
C MET A 1 6.59 14.60 -5.85
N PRO A 2 5.64 13.68 -6.07
CA PRO A 2 5.44 13.00 -7.34
C PRO A 2 5.10 14.01 -8.45
N ARG A 3 5.60 13.80 -9.66
CA ARG A 3 5.33 14.67 -10.84
C ARG A 3 4.30 14.08 -11.79
N ASP A 4 3.90 12.84 -11.52
CA ASP A 4 3.12 11.99 -12.41
C ASP A 4 1.66 11.85 -11.95
N VAL A 5 1.20 12.72 -11.05
CA VAL A 5 -0.18 12.76 -10.53
C VAL A 5 -0.93 14.00 -11.02
N SER A 6 -2.26 13.93 -11.07
CA SER A 6 -3.10 15.09 -11.36
C SER A 6 -2.92 16.23 -10.35
N ARG A 7 -3.32 17.46 -10.73
CA ARG A 7 -3.27 18.62 -9.83
C ARG A 7 -4.12 18.43 -8.58
N GLU A 8 -5.27 17.78 -8.72
CA GLU A 8 -6.17 17.49 -7.59
C GLU A 8 -5.50 16.52 -6.60
N THR A 9 -4.91 15.44 -7.11
CA THR A 9 -4.19 14.47 -6.28
C THR A 9 -2.95 15.11 -5.64
N MET A 10 -2.22 15.95 -6.38
CA MET A 10 -1.09 16.70 -5.84
C MET A 10 -1.51 17.59 -4.65
N TYR A 11 -2.64 18.27 -4.77
CA TYR A 11 -3.20 19.06 -3.66
C TYR A 11 -3.55 18.18 -2.45
N LYS A 12 -4.23 17.04 -2.66
CA LYS A 12 -4.55 16.09 -1.58
C LYS A 12 -3.29 15.58 -0.87
N LEU A 13 -2.23 15.28 -1.63
CA LEU A 13 -0.94 14.86 -1.09
C LEU A 13 -0.30 15.96 -0.25
N GLN A 14 -0.27 17.20 -0.75
CA GLN A 14 0.27 18.34 -0.01
C GLN A 14 -0.46 18.57 1.31
N VAL A 15 -1.80 18.55 1.28
CA VAL A 15 -2.64 18.68 2.48
C VAL A 15 -2.34 17.57 3.48
N GLU A 16 -2.19 16.32 3.03
CA GLU A 16 -1.85 15.21 3.91
C GLU A 16 -0.44 15.36 4.50
N MET A 17 0.54 15.77 3.69
CA MET A 17 1.93 15.98 4.12
C MET A 17 2.09 17.14 5.12
N SER A 18 1.26 18.18 5.03
CA SER A 18 1.29 19.32 5.95
C SER A 18 0.67 19.03 7.31
N LYS A 19 -0.06 17.93 7.47
CA LYS A 19 -0.64 17.58 8.77
C LYS A 19 0.46 17.33 9.80
N PRO A 20 0.24 17.64 11.09
CA PRO A 20 1.11 17.17 12.16
C PRO A 20 1.08 15.64 12.21
N ILE A 21 2.18 15.03 12.63
CA ILE A 21 2.21 13.59 12.88
C ILE A 21 1.22 13.28 13.99
N SER A 22 0.43 12.24 13.80
CA SER A 22 -0.55 11.83 14.82
C SER A 22 0.19 11.16 15.98
N ASP A 23 -0.19 11.51 17.22
CA ASP A 23 0.32 10.84 18.42
C ASP A 23 -0.08 9.36 18.47
N SER A 24 -1.11 8.98 17.71
CA SER A 24 -1.55 7.59 17.54
C SER A 24 -0.90 6.88 16.34
N ASP A 25 0.08 7.50 15.68
CA ASP A 25 0.80 6.87 14.59
C ASP A 25 1.89 5.94 15.13
N GLU A 26 1.76 4.65 14.85
CA GLU A 26 2.67 3.61 15.34
C GLU A 26 3.60 3.11 14.23
N PRO A 27 4.83 2.69 14.57
CA PRO A 27 5.68 1.95 13.65
C PRO A 27 4.99 0.67 13.18
N GLY A 28 5.07 0.40 11.88
CA GLY A 28 4.39 -0.76 11.30
C GLY A 28 4.89 -1.14 9.92
N PHE A 29 4.19 -2.12 9.35
CA PHE A 29 4.45 -2.67 8.03
C PHE A 29 3.33 -2.27 7.08
N ILE A 30 3.69 -2.00 5.83
CA ILE A 30 2.77 -2.00 4.71
C ILE A 30 2.83 -3.39 4.08
N TYR A 31 1.70 -4.06 3.93
CA TYR A 31 1.61 -5.33 3.22
C TYR A 31 0.79 -5.15 1.95
N VAL A 32 1.15 -5.91 0.92
CA VAL A 32 0.39 -5.95 -0.33
C VAL A 32 -0.07 -7.36 -0.62
N TYR A 33 -1.38 -7.51 -0.76
CA TYR A 33 -1.99 -8.73 -1.30
C TYR A 33 -2.37 -8.54 -2.76
N GLN A 34 -2.31 -9.62 -3.53
CA GLN A 34 -2.86 -9.70 -4.87
C GLN A 34 -3.95 -10.77 -4.94
N THR A 35 -4.98 -10.51 -5.73
CA THR A 35 -5.99 -11.49 -6.13
C THR A 35 -6.35 -11.27 -7.59
N GLU A 36 -6.88 -12.33 -8.21
CA GLU A 36 -7.26 -12.36 -9.62
C GLU A 36 -8.76 -12.58 -9.67
N GLU A 37 -9.47 -11.75 -10.42
CA GLU A 37 -10.91 -11.93 -10.65
C GLU A 37 -11.20 -11.90 -12.14
N LEU A 38 -12.14 -12.75 -12.57
CA LEU A 38 -12.63 -12.73 -13.94
C LEU A 38 -13.47 -11.47 -14.14
N GLY A 39 -13.15 -10.73 -15.20
CA GLY A 39 -13.97 -9.63 -15.68
C GLY A 39 -15.37 -10.13 -16.05
N SER A 40 -16.32 -9.20 -16.07
CA SER A 40 -17.72 -9.50 -16.41
C SER A 40 -17.90 -10.11 -17.80
N ASP A 41 -16.90 -9.96 -18.69
CA ASP A 41 -16.86 -10.54 -20.02
C ASP A 41 -16.39 -12.01 -20.05
N GLY A 42 -15.92 -12.55 -18.92
CA GLY A 42 -15.37 -13.90 -18.80
C GLY A 42 -14.10 -14.16 -19.60
N ARG A 43 -13.52 -13.12 -20.22
CA ARG A 43 -12.36 -13.21 -21.13
C ARG A 43 -11.13 -12.57 -20.55
N ASN A 44 -11.30 -11.50 -19.76
CA ASN A 44 -10.21 -10.78 -19.15
C ASN A 44 -10.06 -11.14 -17.68
N VAL A 45 -8.82 -11.37 -17.24
CA VAL A 45 -8.48 -11.51 -15.81
C VAL A 45 -8.00 -10.15 -15.32
N HIS A 46 -8.65 -9.61 -14.29
CA HIS A 46 -8.23 -8.37 -13.64
C HIS A 46 -7.40 -8.69 -12.40
N ASN A 47 -6.28 -7.98 -12.25
CA ASN A 47 -5.45 -8.08 -11.06
C ASN A 47 -5.87 -7.01 -10.07
N PHE A 48 -6.14 -7.41 -8.83
CA PHE A 48 -6.47 -6.49 -7.75
C PHE A 48 -5.37 -6.54 -6.70
N TYR A 49 -4.87 -5.36 -6.33
CA TYR A 49 -3.90 -5.23 -5.25
C TYR A 49 -4.55 -4.57 -4.05
N LYS A 50 -4.45 -5.22 -2.89
CA LYS A 50 -4.85 -4.65 -1.59
C LYS A 50 -3.62 -4.18 -0.85
N ILE A 51 -3.56 -2.88 -0.58
CA ILE A 51 -2.48 -2.26 0.20
C ILE A 51 -3.04 -1.94 1.58
N GLY A 52 -2.44 -2.52 2.62
CA GLY A 52 -2.85 -2.28 4.00
C GLY A 52 -1.68 -2.10 4.95
N ARG A 53 -1.93 -1.49 6.10
CA ARG A 53 -0.98 -1.40 7.22
C ARG A 53 -1.21 -2.42 8.34
N THR A 54 -0.16 -2.79 9.06
CA THR A 54 -0.24 -3.61 10.28
C THR A 54 0.98 -3.42 11.17
N ILE A 55 0.78 -3.41 12.49
CA ILE A 55 1.88 -3.46 13.47
C ILE A 55 2.45 -4.88 13.63
N ASN A 56 1.64 -5.91 13.34
CA ASN A 56 2.00 -7.31 13.50
C ASN A 56 1.69 -8.07 12.20
N LEU A 57 2.71 -8.23 11.37
CA LEU A 57 2.58 -8.87 10.06
C LEU A 57 2.19 -10.35 10.17
N PRO A 58 2.86 -11.21 10.97
CA PRO A 58 2.48 -12.62 11.09
C PRO A 58 1.02 -12.83 11.50
N ARG A 59 0.55 -12.08 12.51
CA ARG A 59 -0.86 -12.16 12.96
C ARG A 59 -1.81 -11.73 11.85
N ARG A 60 -1.48 -10.67 11.11
CA ARG A 60 -2.31 -10.17 10.02
C ARG A 60 -2.40 -11.17 8.87
N LEU A 61 -1.28 -11.80 8.50
CA LEU A 61 -1.23 -12.85 7.49
C LEU A 61 -2.11 -14.05 7.88
N TYR A 62 -2.10 -14.45 9.16
CA TYR A 62 -2.95 -15.53 9.67
C TYR A 62 -4.45 -15.17 9.66
N GLN A 63 -4.82 -13.97 10.12
CA GLN A 63 -6.21 -13.53 10.23
C GLN A 63 -6.91 -13.35 8.88
N TRP A 64 -6.18 -12.87 7.87
CA TRP A 64 -6.79 -12.59 6.57
C TRP A 64 -7.33 -13.86 5.89
N ASN A 65 -6.72 -15.02 6.18
CA ASN A 65 -7.16 -16.31 5.65
C ASN A 65 -8.58 -16.74 6.13
N LYS A 66 -9.20 -15.99 7.06
CA LYS A 66 -10.54 -16.29 7.61
C LYS A 66 -11.62 -15.24 7.32
N GLY A 67 -11.27 -14.10 6.71
CA GLY A 67 -12.17 -12.92 6.70
C GLY A 67 -13.07 -12.79 5.47
N CYS A 68 -12.47 -12.59 4.29
CA CYS A 68 -13.20 -12.13 3.10
C CYS A 68 -13.48 -13.23 2.05
N GLY A 69 -13.04 -14.47 2.28
CA GLY A 69 -13.27 -15.61 1.37
C GLY A 69 -12.54 -15.55 0.02
N LYS A 70 -11.84 -14.46 -0.30
CA LYS A 70 -11.03 -14.33 -1.53
C LYS A 70 -9.67 -15.01 -1.35
N LEU A 71 -9.26 -15.81 -2.34
CA LEU A 71 -7.90 -16.34 -2.43
C LEU A 71 -6.94 -15.18 -2.74
N VAL A 72 -6.16 -14.80 -1.75
CA VAL A 72 -5.15 -13.74 -1.90
C VAL A 72 -3.75 -14.32 -1.77
N LYS A 73 -2.80 -13.73 -2.49
CA LYS A 73 -1.38 -14.05 -2.41
C LYS A 73 -0.66 -12.84 -1.82
N LEU A 74 0.19 -13.06 -0.82
CA LEU A 74 1.09 -12.01 -0.32
C LEU A 74 2.12 -11.72 -1.41
N VAL A 75 2.18 -10.47 -1.87
CA VAL A 75 3.13 -10.02 -2.88
C VAL A 75 4.44 -9.64 -2.21
N GLU A 76 4.40 -8.66 -1.31
CA GLU A 76 5.56 -8.12 -0.60
C GLU A 76 5.08 -7.37 0.65
N SER A 77 5.96 -7.23 1.65
CA SER A 77 5.78 -6.33 2.78
C SER A 77 6.91 -5.31 2.86
N PHE A 78 6.60 -4.12 3.36
CA PHE A 78 7.52 -2.99 3.47
C PHE A 78 7.56 -2.47 4.91
N PRO A 79 8.74 -2.09 5.41
CA PRO A 79 10.06 -2.29 4.80
C PRO A 79 10.36 -3.77 4.56
N SER A 80 11.10 -4.06 3.49
CA SER A 80 11.46 -5.43 3.10
C SER A 80 12.90 -5.69 3.52
N ASP A 81 13.18 -6.86 4.11
CA ASP A 81 14.47 -7.23 4.73
C ASP A 81 15.68 -7.29 3.77
N VAL A 82 15.53 -6.90 2.50
CA VAL A 82 16.53 -7.14 1.44
C VAL A 82 17.76 -6.23 1.52
N SER A 83 17.92 -5.44 2.58
CA SER A 83 19.14 -4.67 2.81
C SER A 83 19.26 -4.17 4.25
N SER A 84 19.66 -5.04 5.17
CA SER A 84 20.17 -4.59 6.47
C SER A 84 21.28 -5.52 6.96
N SER A 85 22.51 -5.14 6.63
CA SER A 85 23.72 -5.40 7.43
C SER A 85 23.71 -4.64 8.77
N THR A 86 22.53 -4.22 9.24
CA THR A 86 22.27 -3.52 10.48
C THR A 86 21.51 -4.46 11.40
N SER A 87 21.98 -4.57 12.64
CA SER A 87 21.58 -5.52 13.69
C SER A 87 20.15 -5.35 14.23
N VAL A 88 19.25 -4.69 13.49
CA VAL A 88 17.85 -4.49 13.91
C VAL A 88 16.97 -5.51 13.16
N PRO A 89 16.41 -6.51 13.85
CA PRO A 89 15.51 -7.46 13.20
C PRO A 89 14.24 -6.72 12.74
N ASN A 90 14.02 -6.67 11.43
CA ASN A 90 12.79 -6.22 10.77
C ASN A 90 12.45 -4.73 11.01
N PRO A 91 13.12 -3.78 10.35
CA PRO A 91 12.87 -2.36 10.54
C PRO A 91 11.44 -2.01 10.14
N GLN A 92 10.63 -1.56 11.10
CA GLN A 92 9.29 -1.05 10.84
C GLN A 92 9.36 0.34 10.20
N SER A 93 8.39 0.65 9.33
CA SER A 93 8.23 2.01 8.85
C SER A 93 7.72 2.88 9.99
N PRO A 94 8.34 4.04 10.27
CA PRO A 94 7.71 5.04 11.10
C PRO A 94 6.51 5.64 10.39
N TYR A 95 5.58 6.17 11.17
CA TYR A 95 4.39 6.85 10.69
C TYR A 95 3.58 6.02 9.68
N SER A 96 3.33 4.76 10.02
CA SER A 96 2.71 3.79 9.11
C SER A 96 1.30 4.22 8.67
N HIS A 97 0.58 4.97 9.50
CA HIS A 97 -0.74 5.51 9.15
C HIS A 97 -0.63 6.55 8.04
N ARG A 98 0.30 7.50 8.20
CA ARG A 98 0.59 8.51 7.16
C ARG A 98 1.09 7.86 5.88
N LEU A 99 1.99 6.90 5.98
CA LEU A 99 2.54 6.19 4.83
C LEU A 99 1.43 5.54 4.00
N GLU A 100 0.56 4.75 4.62
CA GLU A 100 -0.56 4.10 3.94
C GLU A 100 -1.46 5.14 3.25
N ARG A 101 -1.77 6.24 3.96
CA ARG A 101 -2.65 7.28 3.42
C ARG A 101 -2.08 7.95 2.17
N LEU A 102 -0.79 8.28 2.17
CA LEU A 102 -0.11 8.89 1.02
C LEU A 102 -0.06 7.92 -0.18
N ILE A 103 0.19 6.63 0.09
CA ILE A 103 0.16 5.58 -0.94
C ILE A 103 -1.23 5.49 -1.56
N HIS A 104 -2.29 5.42 -0.73
CA HIS A 104 -3.67 5.33 -1.23
C HIS A 104 -4.08 6.56 -2.05
N ILE A 105 -3.72 7.78 -1.61
CA ILE A 105 -4.01 9.01 -2.36
C ILE A 105 -3.34 8.95 -3.74
N HIS A 106 -2.06 8.57 -3.80
CA HIS A 106 -1.34 8.47 -5.08
C HIS A 106 -1.95 7.38 -5.97
N LEU A 107 -2.14 6.17 -5.44
CA LEU A 107 -2.68 5.05 -6.22
C LEU A 107 -4.10 5.30 -6.74
N ALA A 108 -4.94 6.05 -6.00
CA ALA A 108 -6.29 6.39 -6.42
C ALA A 108 -6.34 7.31 -7.66
N ASP A 109 -5.26 8.03 -7.98
CA ASP A 109 -5.12 8.81 -9.21
C ASP A 109 -4.78 7.92 -10.42
N LYS A 110 -4.00 6.87 -10.18
CA LYS A 110 -3.49 5.95 -11.22
C LYS A 110 -4.47 4.84 -11.55
N TYR A 111 -5.16 4.34 -10.55
CA TYR A 111 -6.00 3.15 -10.64
C TYR A 111 -7.40 3.48 -10.15
N LYS A 112 -8.40 2.91 -10.82
CA LYS A 112 -9.78 3.04 -10.37
C LYS A 112 -9.93 2.34 -9.02
N VAL A 113 -10.29 3.12 -8.01
CA VAL A 113 -10.74 2.64 -6.71
C VAL A 113 -12.26 2.73 -6.71
N GLU A 114 -12.91 1.63 -7.03
CA GLU A 114 -14.37 1.52 -6.90
C GLU A 114 -14.66 0.75 -5.61
N PRO A 115 -15.26 1.42 -4.60
CA PRO A 115 -15.69 0.73 -3.39
C PRO A 115 -16.66 -0.38 -3.77
N PHE A 116 -16.38 -1.60 -3.34
CA PHE A 116 -17.28 -2.72 -3.56
C PHE A 116 -17.71 -3.34 -2.24
N TYR A 117 -18.95 -3.82 -2.22
CA TYR A 117 -19.49 -4.56 -1.09
C TYR A 117 -18.97 -5.99 -1.11
N CYS A 118 -18.28 -6.41 -0.05
CA CYS A 118 -17.73 -7.75 0.05
C CYS A 118 -18.74 -8.70 0.69
N GLY A 119 -19.19 -9.72 -0.07
CA GLY A 119 -20.10 -10.75 0.44
C GLY A 119 -19.51 -11.64 1.55
N GLY A 120 -18.17 -11.72 1.68
CA GLY A 120 -17.52 -12.51 2.72
C GLY A 120 -17.46 -11.81 4.09
N CYS A 121 -17.10 -10.53 4.12
CA CYS A 121 -16.93 -9.78 5.37
C CYS A 121 -18.06 -8.77 5.64
N SER A 122 -19.02 -8.61 4.73
CA SER A 122 -20.14 -7.65 4.81
C SER A 122 -19.73 -6.19 5.02
N ARG A 123 -18.58 -5.79 4.47
CA ARG A 123 -18.05 -4.41 4.52
C ARG A 123 -17.74 -3.90 3.11
N TYR A 124 -17.76 -2.58 2.96
CA TYR A 124 -17.22 -1.92 1.77
C TYR A 124 -15.71 -1.91 1.85
N HIS A 125 -15.05 -2.40 0.79
CA HIS A 125 -13.60 -2.26 0.68
C HIS A 125 -13.27 -1.11 -0.27
N THR A 126 -12.42 -0.19 0.19
CA THR A 126 -11.91 0.96 -0.59
C THR A 126 -10.41 0.84 -0.88
N GLU A 127 -9.79 -0.21 -0.38
CA GLU A 127 -8.34 -0.40 -0.39
C GLU A 127 -7.85 -1.39 -1.46
N TRP A 128 -8.71 -1.72 -2.43
CA TRP A 128 -8.37 -2.55 -3.59
C TRP A 128 -8.22 -1.70 -4.83
N PHE A 129 -7.09 -1.87 -5.51
CA PHE A 129 -6.75 -1.15 -6.73
C PHE A 129 -6.81 -2.14 -7.90
N MET A 130 -7.70 -1.88 -8.85
CA MET A 130 -7.77 -2.65 -10.08
C MET A 130 -6.63 -2.22 -11.01
N VAL A 131 -5.75 -3.17 -11.32
CA VAL A 131 -4.67 -2.98 -12.28
C VAL A 131 -5.03 -3.79 -13.53
N PRO A 132 -5.29 -3.13 -14.67
CA PRO A 132 -5.52 -3.83 -15.92
C PRO A 132 -4.36 -4.77 -16.20
N CYS A 133 -4.67 -6.01 -16.58
CA CYS A 133 -3.63 -6.92 -17.05
C CYS A 133 -3.08 -6.32 -18.34
N ALA A 134 -1.83 -5.87 -18.34
CA ALA A 134 -1.14 -5.63 -19.60
C ALA A 134 -1.07 -6.99 -20.33
N ALA A 135 -1.18 -6.99 -21.66
CA ALA A 135 -1.18 -8.21 -22.49
C ALA A 135 0.09 -9.10 -22.35
N HIS A 136 1.02 -8.74 -21.45
CA HIS A 136 2.21 -9.50 -21.10
C HIS A 136 1.93 -10.48 -19.95
N TYR A 137 1.38 -11.63 -20.31
CA TYR A 137 1.08 -12.77 -19.42
C TYR A 137 2.31 -13.41 -18.74
N THR A 138 3.53 -12.96 -19.06
CA THR A 138 4.79 -13.58 -18.62
C THR A 138 5.37 -13.01 -17.32
N VAL A 139 4.80 -11.95 -16.77
CA VAL A 139 5.30 -11.30 -15.54
C VAL A 139 4.52 -11.79 -14.32
N LYS A 140 5.23 -12.27 -13.27
CA LYS A 140 4.65 -12.84 -12.04
C LYS A 140 3.60 -11.97 -11.35
N TYR A 141 3.75 -10.64 -11.43
CA TYR A 141 2.80 -9.67 -10.90
C TYR A 141 2.68 -8.48 -11.88
N PRO A 142 1.78 -8.53 -12.88
CA PRO A 142 1.65 -7.46 -13.86
C PRO A 142 1.17 -6.16 -13.19
N GLY A 143 1.84 -5.06 -13.53
CA GLY A 143 1.59 -3.73 -12.97
C GLY A 143 2.00 -3.53 -11.50
N TRP A 144 2.58 -4.54 -10.85
CA TRP A 144 3.16 -4.41 -9.51
C TRP A 144 4.30 -3.40 -9.44
N THR A 145 5.11 -3.30 -10.51
CA THR A 145 6.30 -2.42 -10.55
C THR A 145 5.96 -0.98 -10.16
N LEU A 146 4.89 -0.41 -10.74
CA LEU A 146 4.49 0.96 -10.45
C LEU A 146 4.00 1.11 -9.00
N ILE A 147 3.21 0.15 -8.50
CA ILE A 147 2.75 0.16 -7.11
C ILE A 147 3.94 0.10 -6.15
N ARG A 148 4.90 -0.78 -6.41
CA ARG A 148 6.12 -0.92 -5.61
C ARG A 148 6.94 0.36 -5.59
N GLU A 149 7.13 1.02 -6.74
CA GLU A 149 7.84 2.30 -6.84
C GLU A 149 7.15 3.40 -6.04
N ILE A 150 5.82 3.47 -6.08
CA ILE A 150 5.02 4.43 -5.30
C ILE A 150 5.20 4.17 -3.79
N ILE A 151 5.13 2.91 -3.36
CA ILE A 151 5.33 2.54 -1.95
C ILE A 151 6.74 2.96 -1.49
N GLN A 152 7.77 2.62 -2.28
CA GLN A 152 9.16 2.99 -1.96
C GLN A 152 9.39 4.50 -1.94
N HIS A 153 8.74 5.25 -2.84
CA HIS A 153 8.79 6.71 -2.85
C HIS A 153 8.31 7.29 -1.52
N TRP A 154 7.13 6.88 -1.06
CA TRP A 154 6.55 7.37 0.18
C TRP A 154 7.27 6.85 1.41
N LEU A 155 7.80 5.63 1.37
CA LEU A 155 8.61 5.07 2.44
C LEU A 155 9.87 5.92 2.69
N ARG A 156 10.59 6.30 1.62
CA ARG A 156 11.73 7.22 1.73
C ARG A 156 11.33 8.57 2.32
N TYR A 157 10.17 9.09 1.95
CA TYR A 157 9.65 10.35 2.49
C TYR A 157 9.40 10.27 4.00
N VAL A 158 8.71 9.24 4.50
CA VAL A 158 8.42 9.14 5.95
C VAL A 158 9.68 8.88 6.77
N HIS A 159 10.66 8.14 6.24
CA HIS A 159 11.97 7.99 6.88
C HIS A 159 12.71 9.34 6.99
N ALA A 160 12.71 10.15 5.93
CA ALA A 160 13.30 11.48 5.95
C ALA A 160 12.57 12.42 6.92
N LEU A 161 11.25 12.30 7.03
CA LEU A 161 10.45 13.07 7.97
C LEU A 161 10.84 12.78 9.42
N GLN A 162 11.02 11.51 9.79
CA GLN A 162 11.47 11.11 11.12
C GLN A 162 12.87 11.68 11.43
N ALA A 163 13.81 11.56 10.48
CA ALA A 163 15.17 12.06 10.65
C ALA A 163 15.21 13.59 10.88
N ASN A 164 14.30 14.33 10.25
CA ASN A 164 14.20 15.78 10.42
C ASN A 164 13.54 16.18 11.75
N GLN A 165 12.56 15.41 12.24
CA GLN A 165 11.97 15.67 13.57
C GLN A 165 13.01 15.49 14.69
N GLY A 166 13.88 14.47 14.59
CA GLY A 166 14.95 14.25 15.55
C GLY A 166 16.03 15.34 15.59
N ARG A 167 16.12 16.21 14.57
CA ARG A 167 17.10 17.32 14.52
C ARG A 167 16.62 18.62 15.17
N ILE A 168 15.31 18.79 15.39
CA ILE A 168 14.72 20.02 15.92
C ILE A 168 14.59 19.96 17.47
N GLY A 169 14.90 18.81 18.08
CA GLY A 169 14.76 18.55 19.51
C GLY A 169 16.00 18.75 20.38
N TYR A 170 16.98 19.56 19.96
CA TYR A 170 18.20 19.87 20.74
C TYR A 170 18.47 21.37 20.81
#